data_AF-A0A0R1ZCG3-F1
#
_entry.id   AF-A0A0R1ZCG3-F1
#
_cell.length_a   1.000
_cell.length_b   1.000
_cell.length_c   1.000
_cell.angle_alpha   90.00
_cell.angle_beta   90.00
_cell.angle_gamma   90.00
#
_symmetry.space_group_name_H-M   'P 1'
#
loop_
_entity.id
_entity.type
_entity.pdbx_description
1 polymer ?
#
loop_
_entity_poly.entity_id
_entity_poly.type
_entity_poly.pdbx_seq_one_letter_code
_entity_poly.pdbx_strand_id
1 'polypeptide(L)'
;MVVIAGLIFHLPINEWLWLISASAIVLIAEAANTAIENLTDLASHLHSNDFAKKAKDIAAGMVLLAAAFAVIVAGLIFIPRIIALF
;
A
#
# COMPACT_ATOMS: atom_id res chain seq x y z
N MET A 1 9.86 -2.27 -8.88
CA MET A 1 10.71 -3.26 -8.18
C MET A 1 10.08 -4.66 -8.13
N VAL A 2 8.80 -4.79 -7.77
CA VAL A 2 8.07 -6.07 -7.71
C VAL A 2 8.17 -6.90 -9.00
N VAL A 3 8.05 -6.27 -10.18
CA VAL A 3 8.15 -6.96 -11.48
C VAL A 3 9.55 -7.54 -11.75
N ILE A 4 10.59 -6.83 -11.31
CA ILE A 4 11.99 -7.25 -11.52
C ILE A 4 12.32 -8.45 -10.60
N ALA A 5 11.88 -8.39 -9.34
CA ALA A 5 12.03 -9.52 -8.41
C ALA A 5 11.22 -10.75 -8.86
N GLY A 6 10.03 -10.51 -9.41
CA GLY A 6 9.18 -11.49 -10.08
C GLY A 6 9.89 -12.33 -11.15
N LEU A 7 10.63 -11.65 -12.03
CA LEU A 7 11.34 -12.26 -13.16
C LEU A 7 12.60 -13.01 -12.71
N ILE A 8 13.32 -12.51 -11.70
CA ILE A 8 14.55 -13.15 -11.21
C ILE A 8 14.24 -14.48 -10.51
N PHE A 9 13.18 -14.56 -9.72
CA PHE A 9 12.88 -15.71 -8.86
C PHE A 9 11.99 -16.80 -9.49
N HIS A 10 11.61 -16.68 -10.78
CA HIS A 10 10.72 -17.62 -11.47
C HIS A 10 9.46 -17.95 -10.64
N LEU A 11 8.77 -16.89 -10.23
CA LEU A 11 7.62 -16.96 -9.34
C LEU A 11 6.41 -17.62 -10.04
N PRO A 12 5.70 -18.57 -9.39
CA PRO A 12 4.47 -19.13 -9.92
C PRO A 12 3.38 -18.05 -9.98
N ILE A 13 2.40 -18.26 -10.86
CA ILE A 13 1.38 -17.23 -11.17
C ILE A 13 0.59 -16.79 -9.94
N ASN A 14 0.42 -17.67 -8.95
CA ASN A 14 -0.25 -17.36 -7.68
C ASN A 14 0.53 -16.32 -6.85
N GLU A 15 1.86 -16.42 -6.79
CA GLU A 15 2.70 -15.46 -6.06
C GLU A 15 2.72 -14.10 -6.77
N TRP A 16 2.67 -14.09 -8.11
CA TRP A 16 2.47 -12.88 -8.90
C TRP A 16 1.14 -12.18 -8.61
N LEU A 17 0.03 -12.95 -8.51
CA LEU A 17 -1.28 -12.40 -8.18
C LEU A 17 -1.26 -11.68 -6.82
N TRP A 18 -0.61 -12.27 -5.81
CA TRP A 18 -0.48 -11.67 -4.49
C TRP A 18 0.39 -10.40 -4.51
N LEU A 19 1.52 -10.43 -5.21
CA LEU A 19 2.41 -9.28 -5.35
C LEU A 19 1.76 -8.11 -6.10
N ILE A 20 1.04 -8.40 -7.20
CA ILE A 20 0.29 -7.40 -7.95
C ILE A 20 -0.85 -6.83 -7.10
N SER A 21 -1.60 -7.69 -6.41
CA SER A 21 -2.70 -7.27 -5.53
C SER A 21 -2.21 -6.38 -4.39
N ALA A 22 -1.13 -6.77 -3.71
CA ALA A 22 -0.51 -5.95 -2.67
C ALA A 22 -0.07 -4.58 -3.19
N SER A 23 0.56 -4.54 -4.38
CA SER A 23 0.98 -3.28 -5.00
C SER A 23 -0.20 -2.41 -5.39
N ALA A 24 -1.26 -3.01 -5.95
CA ALA A 24 -2.48 -2.30 -6.32
C ALA A 24 -3.18 -1.69 -5.10
N ILE A 25 -3.25 -2.43 -3.99
CA ILE A 25 -3.86 -1.94 -2.74
C ILE A 25 -3.11 -0.72 -2.21
N VAL A 26 -1.77 -0.72 -2.22
CA VAL A 26 -0.97 0.45 -1.82
C VAL A 26 -1.27 1.66 -2.71
N LEU A 27 -1.32 1.47 -4.03
CA LEU A 27 -1.63 2.56 -4.97
C LEU A 27 -3.05 3.11 -4.78
N ILE A 28 -4.03 2.23 -4.54
CA ILE A 28 -5.41 2.62 -4.26
C ILE A 28 -5.48 3.40 -2.95
N ALA A 29 -4.77 2.95 -1.90
CA ALA A 29 -4.73 3.64 -0.62
C ALA A 29 -4.09 5.03 -0.74
N GLU A 30 -3.00 5.16 -1.51
CA GLU A 30 -2.34 6.45 -1.76
C GLU A 30 -3.24 7.42 -2.54
N ALA A 31 -3.92 6.92 -3.58
CA ALA A 31 -4.89 7.69 -4.34
C ALA A 31 -6.07 8.14 -3.47
N ALA A 32 -6.55 7.26 -2.58
CA ALA A 32 -7.59 7.60 -1.61
C ALA A 32 -7.09 8.64 -0.59
N ASN A 33 -5.84 8.55 -0.13
CA ASN A 33 -5.24 9.54 0.76
C ASN A 33 -5.21 10.92 0.11
N THR A 34 -4.71 11.00 -1.12
CA THR A 34 -4.68 12.25 -1.91
C THR A 34 -6.09 12.80 -2.15
N ALA A 35 -7.07 11.93 -2.44
CA ALA A 35 -8.45 12.36 -2.62
C ALA A 35 -9.05 12.96 -1.34
N ILE A 36 -8.82 12.33 -0.18
CA ILE A 36 -9.29 12.83 1.11
C ILE A 36 -8.57 14.13 1.50
N GLU A 37 -7.27 14.25 1.25
CA GLU A 37 -6.53 15.51 1.45
C GLU A 37 -7.16 16.65 0.63
N ASN A 38 -7.40 16.43 -0.67
CA ASN A 38 -8.02 17.45 -1.53
C ASN A 38 -9.45 17.81 -1.09
N LEU A 39 -10.26 16.82 -0.71
CA LEU A 39 -11.62 17.02 -0.20
C LEU A 39 -11.63 17.83 1.11
N THR A 40 -10.72 17.51 2.02
CA THR A 40 -10.61 18.18 3.31
C THR A 40 -10.02 19.58 3.18
N ASP A 41 -9.09 19.82 2.26
CA ASP A 41 -8.57 21.16 1.95
C ASP A 41 -9.66 22.06 1.36
N LEU A 42 -10.46 21.53 0.44
CA LEU A 42 -11.62 22.25 -0.10
C LEU A 42 -12.66 22.60 0.98
N ALA A 43 -12.94 21.66 1.89
CA ALA A 43 -13.91 21.88 2.96
C ALA A 43 -13.39 22.81 4.08
N SER A 44 -12.09 22.76 4.37
CA SER A 44 -11.48 23.52 5.48
C SER A 44 -11.14 24.97 5.13
N HIS A 45 -11.10 25.34 3.84
CA HIS A 45 -11.04 26.73 3.39
C HIS A 45 -12.15 27.62 3.99
N LEU A 46 -13.26 27.03 4.44
CA LEU A 46 -14.38 27.77 5.04
C LEU A 46 -14.26 27.91 6.57
N HIS A 47 -13.71 26.93 7.31
CA HIS A 47 -13.41 26.96 8.75
C HIS A 47 -12.45 25.80 9.07
N SER A 48 -11.40 26.01 9.90
CA SER A 48 -10.56 24.91 10.41
C SER A 48 -11.38 23.99 11.32
N ASN A 49 -11.86 22.89 10.74
CA ASN A 49 -12.63 21.87 11.43
C ASN A 49 -11.70 20.77 11.95
N ASP A 50 -11.80 20.43 13.24
CA ASP A 50 -11.10 19.25 13.82
C ASP A 50 -11.42 17.95 13.08
N PHE A 51 -12.57 17.89 12.41
CA PHE A 51 -12.95 16.79 11.53
C PHE A 51 -12.03 16.62 10.32
N ALA A 52 -11.48 17.71 9.76
CA ALA A 52 -10.56 17.64 8.63
C ALA A 52 -9.23 16.98 9.03
N LYS A 53 -8.72 17.29 10.23
CA LYS A 53 -7.53 16.62 10.79
C LYS A 53 -7.78 15.13 10.97
N LYS A 54 -8.91 14.75 11.60
CA LYS A 54 -9.27 13.34 11.80
C LYS A 54 -9.38 12.57 10.47
N ALA A 55 -9.96 13.18 9.44
CA ALA A 55 -10.06 12.56 8.13
C ALA A 55 -8.69 12.32 7.50
N LYS A 56 -7.75 13.28 7.60
CA LYS A 56 -6.37 13.12 7.13
C LYS A 56 -5.61 12.04 7.91
N ASP A 57 -5.76 11.98 9.23
CA ASP A 57 -5.13 10.96 10.07
C ASP A 57 -5.61 9.54 9.70
N ILE A 58 -6.92 9.38 9.46
CA ILE A 58 -7.49 8.11 8.99
C ILE A 58 -6.94 7.74 7.61
N ALA A 59 -6.82 8.72 6.71
CA ALA A 59 -6.32 8.51 5.37
C ALA A 59 -4.86 8.04 5.34
N ALA A 60 -4.00 8.67 6.15
CA ALA A 60 -2.62 8.21 6.36
C ALA A 60 -2.58 6.81 6.98
N GLY A 61 -3.51 6.50 7.90
CA GLY A 61 -3.67 5.17 8.48
C GLY A 61 -4.00 4.07 7.45
N MET A 62 -4.80 4.39 6.43
CA MET A 62 -5.10 3.45 5.35
C MET A 62 -3.85 3.10 4.53
N VAL A 63 -3.02 4.09 4.20
CA VAL A 63 -1.76 3.87 3.48
C VAL A 63 -0.81 3.00 4.30
N LEU A 64 -0.71 3.25 5.61
CA LEU A 64 0.11 2.45 6.51
C LEU A 64 -0.33 0.99 6.55
N LEU A 65 -1.63 0.72 6.66
CA LEU A 65 -2.18 -0.63 6.64
C LEU A 65 -1.91 -1.34 5.30
N ALA A 66 -2.08 -0.64 4.19
CA ALA A 66 -1.78 -1.17 2.86
C ALA A 66 -0.29 -1.51 2.71
N ALA A 67 0.60 -0.63 3.18
CA ALA A 67 2.04 -0.85 3.16
C ALA A 67 2.45 -2.04 4.04
N ALA A 68 1.87 -2.16 5.24
CA ALA A 68 2.11 -3.29 6.14
C ALA A 68 1.67 -4.61 5.49
N PHE A 69 0.50 -4.64 4.84
CA PHE A 69 0.04 -5.79 4.08
C PHE A 69 1.02 -6.17 2.96
N ALA A 70 1.50 -5.19 2.20
CA ALA A 70 2.47 -5.43 1.14
C ALA A 70 3.80 -6.01 1.65
N VAL A 71 4.29 -5.53 2.80
CA VAL A 71 5.50 -6.08 3.45
C VAL A 71 5.28 -7.52 3.91
N ILE A 72 4.14 -7.84 4.50
CA ILE A 72 3.81 -9.20 4.94
C ILE A 72 3.76 -10.15 3.73
N VAL A 73 3.05 -9.78 2.65
CA VAL A 73 2.97 -10.58 1.42
C VAL A 73 4.35 -10.80 0.81
N ALA A 74 5.15 -9.74 0.70
CA ALA A 74 6.52 -9.85 0.20
C ALA A 74 7.38 -10.76 1.08
N GLY A 75 7.27 -10.65 2.41
CA GLY A 75 7.98 -11.50 3.35
C GLY A 75 7.61 -12.98 3.19
N LEU A 76 6.32 -13.30 3.11
CA LEU A 76 5.83 -14.68 2.93
C LEU A 76 6.33 -15.32 1.62
N ILE A 77 6.50 -14.51 0.57
CA ILE A 77 6.96 -14.97 -0.75
C ILE A 77 8.49 -15.08 -0.81
N PHE A 78 9.21 -14.06 -0.36
CA PHE A 78 10.66 -13.97 -0.55
C PHE A 78 11.48 -14.64 0.57
N ILE A 79 11.04 -14.61 1.84
CA ILE A 79 11.81 -15.22 2.96
C ILE A 79 12.11 -16.71 2.74
N PRO A 80 11.13 -17.59 2.44
CA PRO A 80 11.43 -19.01 2.25
C PRO A 80 12.36 -19.26 1.05
N ARG A 81 12.24 -18.47 -0.02
CA ARG A 81 13.11 -18.56 -1.21
C ARG A 81 14.54 -18.12 -0.93
N ILE A 82 14.72 -17.06 -0.13
CA ILE A 82 16.04 -16.60 0.30
C ILE A 82 16.70 -17.63 1.20
N ILE A 83 15.97 -18.19 2.17
CA ILE A 83 16.50 -19.25 3.05
C ILE A 83 16.88 -20.49 2.25
N ALA A 84 16.08 -20.89 1.25
CA ALA A 84 16.39 -22.04 0.40
C ALA A 84 17.59 -21.84 -0.55
N LEU A 85 18.05 -20.59 -0.73
CA LEU A 85 19.21 -20.26 -1.56
C LEU A 85 20.55 -20.33 -0.79
N PHE A 86 20.52 -20.40 0.54
CA PHE A 86 21.66 -20.50 1.45
C PHE A 86 21.71 -21.86 2.13
#